data_AF-A0A3P8R410-F1
#
_entry.id   AF-A0A3P8R410-F1
#
_cell.length_a   1.000
_cell.length_b   1.000
_cell.length_c   1.000
_cell.angle_alpha   90.00
_cell.angle_beta   90.00
_cell.angle_gamma   90.00
#
_symmetry.space_group_name_H-M   'P 1'
#
loop_
_entity.id
_entity.type
_entity.pdbx_description
1 polymer ?
#
loop_
_entity_poly.entity_id
_entity_poly.type
_entity_poly.pdbx_seq_one_letter_code
_entity_poly.pdbx_strand_id
1 'polypeptide(L)'
;MCNHTVALLFQTAHYSQLRVPVVPPVHSCTESEQQWHKPRTVGVRPGPINSMIFTKPVPNRMAQTGVRSGFYRGMVGPLPDPCLFRITEAYAKFNIEDRPLVTTMNMRPDKPLVESAFGLVQEGSVLSYQQPVLTTRYITLHRDAPPTPHLPLEGYDILPSDCVFVCSEEELLHLKSLSVTLEMAHKIEEATREQSSSSEWHQLRRPRVTASRFREVCHVRGQSSAESLAERILKGTRQTADMRRGTEMEPAIAAEYSRLMNVNYSPCGLVIHPIAPWLAASPDGVVFDPNEYPQFGFVEFKCPNVQNFIDCKYVHMECGTPKLKKSHAYYWQVQGQLLISGMQWCDFVVWAQEDYLVQRIYMDTDVHNAIREKADYFFFYIYMPRYLCLKK
;
A
#
# COMPACT_ATOMS: atom_id res chain seq x y z
N MET A 1 36.06 8.05 21.45
CA MET A 1 35.91 6.58 21.38
C MET A 1 34.44 6.26 21.18
N CYS A 2 34.09 5.39 20.24
CA CYS A 2 32.69 4.98 20.05
C CYS A 2 32.31 3.86 21.04
N ASN A 3 31.02 3.71 21.33
CA ASN A 3 30.52 2.72 22.30
C ASN A 3 30.91 1.28 21.94
N HIS A 4 31.08 0.98 20.64
CA HIS A 4 31.53 -0.32 20.17
C HIS A 4 32.98 -0.63 20.57
N THR A 5 33.86 0.38 20.53
CA THR A 5 35.26 0.22 20.97
C THR A 5 35.33 -0.01 22.48
N VAL A 6 34.48 0.68 23.26
CA VAL A 6 34.40 0.50 24.71
C VAL A 6 33.86 -0.88 25.08
N ALA A 7 32.82 -1.34 24.38
CA ALA A 7 32.26 -2.68 24.59
C ALA A 7 33.28 -3.78 24.26
N LEU A 8 34.02 -3.63 23.17
CA LEU A 8 35.06 -4.58 22.78
C LEU A 8 36.18 -4.65 23.82
N LEU A 9 36.62 -3.50 24.34
CA LEU A 9 37.65 -3.41 25.39
C LEU A 9 37.18 -4.05 26.70
N PHE A 10 35.92 -3.84 27.09
CA PHE A 10 35.33 -4.49 28.27
C PHE A 10 35.26 -6.00 28.11
N GLN A 11 34.83 -6.47 26.94
CA GLN A 11 34.70 -7.89 26.65
C GLN A 11 36.05 -8.61 26.60
N THR A 12 37.08 -7.98 26.02
CA THR A 12 38.45 -8.51 26.02
C THR A 12 39.07 -8.53 27.42
N ALA A 13 38.89 -7.47 28.21
CA ALA A 13 39.34 -7.45 29.61
C ALA A 13 38.68 -8.55 30.44
N HIS A 14 37.38 -8.78 30.24
CA HIS A 14 36.64 -9.84 30.92
C HIS A 14 37.14 -11.25 30.55
N TYR A 15 37.39 -11.52 29.27
CA TYR A 15 37.95 -12.81 28.84
C TYR A 15 39.38 -13.04 29.33
N SER A 16 40.19 -11.98 29.39
CA SER A 16 41.54 -12.04 29.96
C SER A 16 41.52 -12.40 31.46
N GLN A 17 40.59 -11.86 32.24
CA GLN A 17 40.44 -12.18 33.67
C GLN A 17 40.00 -13.64 33.88
N LEU A 18 39.14 -14.15 33.00
CA LEU A 18 38.65 -15.52 33.04
C LEU A 18 39.65 -16.56 32.51
N ARG A 19 40.83 -16.13 32.04
CA ARG A 19 41.90 -16.98 31.45
C ARG A 19 41.38 -17.93 30.36
N VAL A 20 40.40 -17.47 29.56
CA VAL A 20 39.85 -18.30 28.48
C VAL A 20 40.80 -18.20 27.27
N PRO A 21 41.33 -19.32 26.76
CA PRO A 21 42.33 -19.32 25.69
C PRO A 21 41.75 -18.97 24.31
N VAL A 22 40.42 -19.07 24.13
CA VAL A 22 39.70 -18.80 22.89
C VAL A 22 38.35 -18.16 23.22
N VAL A 23 37.92 -17.16 22.45
CA VAL A 23 36.59 -16.53 22.62
C VAL A 23 35.51 -17.60 22.43
N PRO A 24 34.59 -17.81 23.41
CA PRO A 24 33.53 -18.79 23.27
C PRO A 24 32.65 -18.47 22.04
N PRO A 25 32.25 -19.48 21.24
CA PRO A 25 31.37 -19.24 20.10
C PRO A 25 30.04 -18.65 20.58
N VAL A 26 29.51 -17.68 19.83
CA VAL A 26 28.20 -17.11 20.10
C VAL A 26 27.17 -18.21 19.80
N HIS A 27 26.61 -18.80 20.85
CA HIS A 27 25.54 -19.80 20.71
C HIS A 27 24.39 -19.22 19.89
N SER A 28 23.91 -20.02 18.93
CA SER A 28 22.71 -19.67 18.16
C SER A 28 21.50 -19.59 19.10
N CYS A 29 20.50 -18.76 18.78
CA CYS A 29 19.29 -18.64 19.62
C CYS A 29 18.53 -19.95 19.82
N THR A 30 18.84 -20.98 19.01
CA THR A 30 18.32 -22.33 19.09
C THR A 30 19.02 -23.25 20.09
N GLU A 31 20.18 -22.86 20.62
CA GLU A 31 20.97 -23.66 21.58
C GLU A 31 20.72 -23.31 23.06
N SER A 32 19.81 -22.36 23.33
CA SER A 32 19.41 -21.98 24.70
C SER A 32 18.05 -22.57 25.06
N GLU A 33 17.82 -22.85 26.35
CA GLU A 33 16.51 -23.29 26.86
C GLU A 33 15.39 -22.34 26.39
N GLN A 34 14.25 -22.91 26.00
CA GLN A 34 13.15 -22.24 25.30
C GLN A 34 12.72 -20.92 25.97
N GLN A 35 13.20 -19.78 25.45
CA GLN A 35 12.75 -18.45 25.87
C GLN A 35 11.56 -17.90 25.05
N TRP A 36 10.94 -18.74 24.21
CA TRP A 36 9.87 -18.37 23.27
C TRP A 36 8.52 -18.03 23.93
N HIS A 37 8.40 -18.10 25.26
CA HIS A 37 7.16 -17.87 26.02
C HIS A 37 7.15 -16.61 26.90
N LYS A 38 7.94 -15.57 26.58
CA LYS A 38 7.74 -14.22 27.16
C LYS A 38 7.22 -13.25 26.11
N PRO A 39 5.90 -13.01 26.01
CA PRO A 39 5.35 -12.07 25.05
C PRO A 39 5.78 -10.66 25.43
N ARG A 40 6.63 -10.03 24.62
CA ARG A 40 6.77 -8.58 24.62
C ARG A 40 5.72 -8.02 23.68
N THR A 41 4.57 -7.62 24.24
CA THR A 41 3.53 -6.78 23.61
C THR A 41 2.78 -7.35 22.40
N VAL A 42 1.45 -7.22 22.46
CA VAL A 42 0.42 -7.53 21.46
C VAL A 42 0.25 -9.02 21.18
N GLY A 43 -0.78 -9.62 21.78
CA GLY A 43 -1.21 -10.97 21.43
C GLY A 43 -1.44 -11.07 19.93
N VAL A 44 -0.85 -12.07 19.29
CA VAL A 44 -1.10 -12.39 17.89
C VAL A 44 -2.60 -12.68 17.76
N ARG A 45 -3.33 -11.77 17.10
CA ARG A 45 -4.73 -12.04 16.75
C ARG A 45 -4.70 -13.15 15.70
N PRO A 46 -5.48 -14.23 15.86
CA PRO A 46 -5.52 -15.27 14.86
C PRO A 46 -6.10 -14.66 13.57
N GLY A 47 -5.35 -14.83 12.47
CA GLY A 47 -5.65 -14.27 11.15
C GLY A 47 -5.42 -15.35 10.08
N PRO A 48 -6.04 -15.18 8.89
CA PRO A 48 -5.99 -16.19 7.84
C PRO A 48 -4.58 -16.29 7.21
N ILE A 49 -4.16 -17.50 6.86
CA ILE A 49 -2.87 -17.77 6.20
C ILE A 49 -3.10 -17.61 4.69
N ASN A 50 -2.76 -16.44 4.16
CA ASN A 50 -3.24 -16.00 2.84
C ASN A 50 -2.32 -16.34 1.65
N SER A 51 -1.20 -17.02 1.84
CA SER A 51 -0.27 -17.29 0.73
C SER A 51 0.35 -18.68 0.79
N MET A 52 -0.22 -19.63 0.06
CA MET A 52 0.39 -20.91 -0.24
C MET A 52 0.78 -20.93 -1.72
N ILE A 53 2.09 -20.92 -2.03
CA ILE A 53 2.59 -20.91 -3.40
C ILE A 53 2.74 -22.36 -3.88
N PHE A 54 1.94 -22.76 -4.87
CA PHE A 54 2.10 -24.05 -5.54
C PHE A 54 3.14 -23.92 -6.67
N THR A 55 4.30 -24.53 -6.50
CA THR A 55 5.31 -24.62 -7.57
C THR A 55 5.34 -26.03 -8.14
N LYS A 56 5.39 -26.16 -9.48
CA LYS A 56 5.65 -27.46 -10.12
C LYS A 56 7.11 -27.86 -9.81
N PRO A 57 7.36 -29.10 -9.38
CA PRO A 57 8.72 -29.56 -9.16
C PRO A 57 9.47 -29.60 -10.50
N VAL A 58 10.58 -28.87 -10.57
CA VAL A 58 11.55 -28.98 -11.67
C VAL A 58 12.57 -30.05 -11.28
N PRO A 59 12.83 -31.07 -12.13
CA PRO A 59 13.86 -32.07 -11.85
C PRO A 59 15.21 -31.39 -11.57
N ASN A 60 15.96 -31.86 -10.57
CA ASN A 60 17.29 -31.38 -10.13
C ASN A 60 17.37 -30.03 -9.39
N ARG A 61 16.27 -29.43 -8.92
CA ARG A 61 16.34 -28.37 -7.89
C ARG A 61 16.17 -28.96 -6.49
N MET A 62 17.16 -28.82 -5.62
CA MET A 62 16.95 -28.97 -4.17
C MET A 62 16.09 -27.78 -3.70
N ALA A 63 14.78 -27.98 -3.56
CA ALA A 63 13.90 -26.97 -3.02
C ALA A 63 14.20 -26.77 -1.52
N GLN A 64 14.41 -25.52 -1.12
CA GLN A 64 14.38 -25.11 0.28
C GLN A 64 13.00 -25.42 0.88
N THR A 65 13.02 -26.06 2.05
CA THR A 65 11.97 -26.08 3.09
C THR A 65 10.53 -25.87 2.61
N GLY A 66 9.90 -26.94 2.12
CA GLY A 66 8.45 -27.00 1.92
C GLY A 66 7.90 -28.33 2.44
N VAL A 67 6.84 -28.28 3.25
CA VAL A 67 6.15 -29.47 3.74
C VAL A 67 5.29 -30.05 2.63
N ARG A 68 5.56 -31.29 2.21
CA ARG A 68 4.68 -32.05 1.32
C ARG A 68 3.40 -32.43 2.07
N SER A 69 2.23 -32.03 1.57
CA SER A 69 0.96 -32.66 1.96
C SER A 69 0.61 -33.74 0.94
N GLY A 70 0.64 -35.00 1.35
CA GLY A 70 0.21 -36.15 0.54
C GLY A 70 -1.29 -36.46 0.64
N PHE A 71 -2.08 -35.62 1.30
CA PHE A 71 -3.42 -36.00 1.78
C PHE A 71 -4.61 -35.44 0.97
N TYR A 72 -4.40 -34.57 -0.01
CA TYR A 72 -5.51 -34.02 -0.80
C TYR A 72 -5.64 -34.70 -2.16
N ARG A 73 -6.51 -35.70 -2.23
CA ARG A 73 -7.15 -36.11 -3.49
C ARG A 73 -8.34 -35.15 -3.67
N GLY A 74 -8.26 -34.23 -4.63
CA GLY A 74 -9.41 -33.40 -4.99
C GLY A 74 -10.59 -34.30 -5.33
N MET A 75 -11.68 -34.20 -4.59
CA MET A 75 -12.92 -34.94 -4.87
C MET A 75 -13.49 -34.38 -6.17
N VAL A 76 -13.45 -35.16 -7.25
CA VAL A 76 -14.14 -34.85 -8.50
C VAL A 76 -15.36 -35.76 -8.58
N GLY A 77 -16.55 -35.18 -8.41
CA GLY A 77 -17.82 -35.91 -8.38
C GLY A 77 -18.92 -35.14 -7.64
N PRO A 78 -20.16 -35.66 -7.60
CA PRO A 78 -21.22 -35.10 -6.77
C PRO A 78 -20.79 -35.05 -5.30
N LEU A 79 -21.29 -34.06 -4.56
CA LEU A 79 -21.01 -33.92 -3.13
C LEU A 79 -21.32 -35.24 -2.41
N PRO A 80 -20.46 -35.67 -1.46
CA PRO A 80 -20.74 -36.85 -0.64
C PRO A 80 -22.11 -36.72 0.04
N ASP A 81 -22.83 -37.85 0.14
CA ASP A 81 -24.13 -37.96 0.81
C ASP A 81 -24.10 -37.17 2.15
N PRO A 82 -25.12 -36.34 2.46
CA PRO A 82 -25.20 -35.59 3.72
C PRO A 82 -24.99 -36.44 4.97
N CYS A 83 -25.28 -37.75 4.92
CA CYS A 83 -25.03 -38.72 5.99
C CYS A 83 -23.54 -38.95 6.28
N LEU A 84 -22.64 -38.67 5.33
CA LEU A 84 -21.18 -38.70 5.55
C LEU A 84 -20.70 -37.58 6.49
N PHE A 85 -21.55 -36.58 6.78
CA PHE A 85 -21.29 -35.53 7.76
C PHE A 85 -21.87 -35.84 9.15
N ARG A 86 -22.34 -37.07 9.42
CA ARG A 86 -22.75 -37.54 10.77
C ARG A 86 -21.55 -37.82 11.67
N ILE A 87 -20.63 -36.88 11.69
CA ILE A 87 -19.40 -36.86 12.47
C ILE A 87 -19.70 -37.04 13.96
N THR A 88 -20.79 -36.45 14.45
CA THR A 88 -21.19 -36.58 15.86
C THR A 88 -21.58 -38.00 16.24
N GLU A 89 -22.28 -38.73 15.36
CA GLU A 89 -22.67 -40.12 15.59
C GLU A 89 -21.46 -41.06 15.46
N ALA A 90 -20.65 -40.87 14.41
CA ALA A 90 -19.47 -41.69 14.13
C ALA A 90 -18.41 -41.61 15.25
N TYR A 91 -18.26 -40.44 15.87
CA TYR A 91 -17.28 -40.22 16.95
C TYR A 91 -17.91 -40.12 18.34
N ALA A 92 -19.18 -40.50 18.50
CA ALA A 92 -19.93 -40.39 19.77
C ALA A 92 -19.22 -41.13 20.94
N LYS A 93 -18.54 -42.24 20.64
CA LYS A 93 -17.86 -43.10 21.61
C LYS A 93 -16.44 -42.65 21.98
N PHE A 94 -15.88 -41.70 21.25
CA PHE A 94 -14.52 -41.19 21.52
C PHE A 94 -14.58 -40.09 22.58
N ASN A 95 -13.54 -39.99 23.42
CA ASN A 95 -13.39 -38.88 24.36
C ASN A 95 -13.17 -37.57 23.61
N ILE A 96 -13.56 -36.45 24.21
CA ILE A 96 -13.49 -35.11 23.58
C ILE A 96 -12.07 -34.79 23.06
N GLU A 97 -11.03 -35.18 23.78
CA GLU A 97 -9.63 -34.90 23.41
C GLU A 97 -9.14 -35.73 22.23
N ASP A 98 -9.74 -36.91 21.99
CA ASP A 98 -9.35 -37.84 20.92
C ASP A 98 -10.16 -37.62 19.62
N ARG A 99 -11.15 -36.72 19.67
CA ARG A 99 -12.01 -36.45 18.53
C ARG A 99 -11.31 -35.55 17.51
N PRO A 100 -11.38 -35.85 16.20
CA PRO A 100 -10.82 -34.97 15.18
C PRO A 100 -11.51 -33.60 15.20
N LEU A 101 -10.77 -32.54 14.85
CA LEU A 101 -11.23 -31.14 14.86
C LEU A 101 -12.57 -30.93 14.14
N VAL A 102 -12.84 -31.73 13.11
CA VAL A 102 -14.10 -31.70 12.37
C VAL A 102 -15.35 -31.92 13.26
N THR A 103 -15.21 -32.60 14.40
CA THR A 103 -16.29 -32.81 15.39
C THR A 103 -16.59 -31.56 16.23
N THR A 104 -15.63 -30.65 16.39
CA THR A 104 -15.77 -29.41 17.17
C THR A 104 -16.19 -28.23 16.29
N MET A 105 -16.05 -28.35 14.96
CA MET A 105 -16.44 -27.33 13.98
C MET A 105 -17.96 -27.08 13.88
N ASN A 106 -18.79 -27.85 14.61
CA ASN A 106 -20.23 -27.67 14.74
C ASN A 106 -20.93 -27.44 13.39
N MET A 107 -20.58 -28.23 12.37
CA MET A 107 -21.17 -28.18 11.03
C MET A 107 -22.55 -28.84 11.05
N ARG A 108 -23.61 -28.08 10.78
CA ARG A 108 -25.02 -28.52 10.78
C ARG A 108 -25.88 -27.90 9.64
N PRO A 109 -26.88 -28.59 9.08
CA PRO A 109 -27.68 -28.05 7.98
C PRO A 109 -28.42 -26.72 8.26
N ASP A 110 -28.63 -26.38 9.53
CA ASP A 110 -29.39 -25.21 10.00
C ASP A 110 -28.56 -23.92 10.15
N LYS A 111 -27.23 -23.98 10.04
CA LYS A 111 -26.41 -22.75 10.09
C LYS A 111 -26.45 -22.00 8.77
N PRO A 112 -26.41 -20.66 8.78
CA PRO A 112 -26.37 -19.87 7.57
C PRO A 112 -25.06 -20.12 6.79
N LEU A 113 -25.14 -19.89 5.49
CA LEU A 113 -23.98 -19.87 4.60
C LEU A 113 -23.41 -18.45 4.56
N VAL A 114 -22.09 -18.36 4.54
CA VAL A 114 -21.31 -17.13 4.36
C VAL A 114 -20.40 -17.28 3.15
N GLU A 115 -20.09 -16.17 2.49
CA GLU A 115 -19.20 -16.19 1.33
C GLU A 115 -17.74 -16.47 1.73
N SER A 116 -17.09 -17.39 1.01
CA SER A 116 -15.64 -17.65 1.08
C SER A 116 -15.00 -17.53 -0.31
N ALA A 117 -13.66 -17.54 -0.37
CA ALA A 117 -12.91 -17.57 -1.63
C ALA A 117 -13.29 -18.75 -2.56
N PHE A 118 -13.95 -19.78 -2.05
CA PHE A 118 -14.41 -20.96 -2.79
C PHE A 118 -15.93 -21.03 -2.97
N GLY A 119 -16.65 -19.93 -2.71
CA GLY A 119 -18.11 -19.84 -2.78
C GLY A 119 -18.78 -19.90 -1.40
N LEU A 120 -20.08 -20.19 -1.38
CA LEU A 120 -20.86 -20.25 -0.15
C LEU A 120 -20.46 -21.44 0.71
N VAL A 121 -20.00 -21.16 1.93
CA VAL A 121 -19.60 -22.16 2.92
C VAL A 121 -20.32 -21.90 4.23
N GLN A 122 -20.36 -22.90 5.09
CA GLN A 122 -21.05 -22.81 6.36
C GLN A 122 -20.38 -21.84 7.35
N GLU A 123 -21.18 -20.99 8.02
CA GLU A 123 -20.70 -20.08 9.07
C GLU A 123 -20.03 -20.83 10.23
N GLY A 124 -18.81 -20.43 10.56
CA GLY A 124 -17.96 -21.06 11.58
C GLY A 124 -17.20 -22.29 11.09
N SER A 125 -17.29 -22.64 9.80
CA SER A 125 -16.38 -23.62 9.19
C SER A 125 -14.95 -23.07 9.08
N VAL A 126 -13.96 -23.97 8.99
CA VAL A 126 -12.55 -23.58 8.77
C VAL A 126 -12.41 -22.76 7.49
N LEU A 127 -13.17 -23.06 6.44
CA LEU A 127 -13.17 -22.26 5.21
C LEU A 127 -13.74 -20.86 5.44
N SER A 128 -14.84 -20.71 6.17
CA SER A 128 -15.38 -19.39 6.49
C SER A 128 -14.42 -18.52 7.31
N TYR A 129 -13.60 -19.15 8.15
CA TYR A 129 -12.63 -18.46 9.01
C TYR A 129 -11.28 -18.20 8.31
N GLN A 130 -10.75 -19.20 7.62
CA GLN A 130 -9.41 -19.15 7.02
C GLN A 130 -9.40 -18.66 5.58
N GLN A 131 -10.53 -18.66 4.89
CA GLN A 131 -10.66 -18.28 3.48
C GLN A 131 -11.87 -17.35 3.27
N PRO A 132 -12.02 -16.27 4.07
CA PRO A 132 -13.12 -15.33 3.84
C PRO A 132 -13.04 -14.80 2.40
N VAL A 133 -14.18 -14.43 1.80
CA VAL A 133 -14.12 -13.56 0.61
C VAL A 133 -13.36 -12.32 1.03
N LEU A 134 -12.15 -12.16 0.50
CA LEU A 134 -11.45 -10.90 0.58
C LEU A 134 -12.38 -9.92 -0.12
N THR A 135 -12.93 -8.95 0.62
CA THR A 135 -13.68 -7.85 0.06
C THR A 135 -12.77 -7.20 -0.95
N THR A 136 -12.98 -7.53 -2.22
CA THR A 136 -12.16 -6.99 -3.30
C THR A 136 -12.40 -5.49 -3.28
N ARG A 137 -11.31 -4.73 -3.19
CA ARG A 137 -11.41 -3.26 -3.30
C ARG A 137 -11.76 -2.83 -4.73
N TYR A 138 -11.83 -3.77 -5.68
CA TYR A 138 -12.26 -3.53 -7.05
C TYR A 138 -13.79 -3.55 -7.13
N ILE A 139 -14.37 -2.56 -7.80
CA ILE A 139 -15.81 -2.45 -8.04
C ILE A 139 -16.03 -2.45 -9.55
N THR A 140 -16.76 -3.44 -10.06
CA THR A 140 -16.98 -3.62 -11.50
C THR A 140 -18.48 -3.60 -11.79
N LEU A 141 -18.97 -2.47 -12.29
CA LEU A 141 -20.34 -2.29 -12.77
C LEU A 141 -20.44 -2.59 -14.28
N HIS A 142 -19.44 -2.12 -15.05
CA HIS A 142 -19.30 -2.34 -16.48
C HIS A 142 -18.35 -3.51 -16.75
N ARG A 143 -18.91 -4.69 -17.03
CA ARG A 143 -18.11 -5.91 -17.26
C ARG A 143 -17.36 -5.91 -18.61
N ASP A 144 -17.86 -5.13 -19.57
CA ASP A 144 -17.26 -4.99 -20.89
C ASP A 144 -16.14 -3.94 -20.92
N ALA A 145 -15.81 -3.35 -19.76
CA ALA A 145 -14.72 -2.39 -19.65
C ALA A 145 -13.37 -3.05 -20.02
N PRO A 146 -12.50 -2.35 -20.75
CA PRO A 146 -11.14 -2.82 -20.97
C PRO A 146 -10.38 -3.01 -19.64
N PRO A 147 -9.29 -3.81 -19.62
CA PRO A 147 -8.42 -3.92 -18.46
C PRO A 147 -7.91 -2.54 -18.00
N THR A 148 -7.79 -2.36 -16.68
CA THR A 148 -7.18 -1.14 -16.12
C THR A 148 -5.77 -0.96 -16.71
N PRO A 149 -5.43 0.23 -17.25
CA PRO A 149 -4.13 0.44 -17.87
C PRO A 149 -3.01 0.37 -16.83
N HIS A 150 -1.83 -0.06 -17.26
CA HIS A 150 -0.62 0.01 -16.43
C HIS A 150 -0.17 1.47 -16.24
N LEU A 151 0.44 1.76 -15.09
CA LEU A 151 0.81 3.10 -14.67
C LEU A 151 2.29 3.21 -14.35
N PRO A 152 3.00 4.23 -14.86
CA PRO A 152 2.51 5.31 -15.73
C PRO A 152 2.13 4.78 -17.13
N LEU A 153 1.33 5.57 -17.86
CA LEU A 153 0.86 5.22 -19.20
C LEU A 153 2.04 5.05 -20.17
N GLU A 154 1.98 4.01 -20.98
CA GLU A 154 2.98 3.75 -22.02
C GLU A 154 2.91 4.83 -23.13
N GLY A 155 4.07 5.32 -23.57
CA GLY A 155 4.17 6.37 -24.60
C GLY A 155 3.86 7.79 -24.10
N TYR A 156 3.58 7.97 -22.81
CA TYR A 156 3.56 9.29 -22.19
C TYR A 156 4.95 9.63 -21.66
N ASP A 157 5.50 10.75 -22.14
CA ASP A 157 6.78 11.27 -21.66
C ASP A 157 6.56 12.60 -20.94
N ILE A 158 7.10 12.69 -19.73
CA ILE A 158 7.20 13.94 -19.00
C ILE A 158 8.25 14.82 -19.68
N LEU A 159 7.88 16.08 -19.98
CA LEU A 159 8.83 17.03 -20.54
C LEU A 159 10.06 17.21 -19.64
N PRO A 160 11.27 17.27 -20.23
CA PRO A 160 12.48 17.60 -19.48
C PRO A 160 12.33 18.93 -18.74
N SER A 161 12.91 19.00 -17.55
CA SER A 161 13.01 20.26 -16.81
C SER A 161 14.27 21.02 -17.27
N ASP A 162 14.21 22.35 -17.31
CA ASP A 162 15.39 23.21 -17.55
C ASP A 162 16.37 23.23 -16.35
N CYS A 163 16.06 22.48 -15.28
CA CYS A 163 16.90 22.37 -14.09
C CYS A 163 18.22 21.64 -14.39
N VAL A 164 19.29 22.40 -14.63
CA VAL A 164 20.65 21.87 -14.77
C VAL A 164 21.28 21.68 -13.39
N PHE A 165 21.56 20.42 -13.02
CA PHE A 165 22.18 20.06 -11.75
C PHE A 165 23.44 19.23 -11.96
N VAL A 166 24.53 19.59 -11.27
CA VAL A 166 25.80 18.85 -11.31
C VAL A 166 25.90 18.02 -10.04
N CYS A 167 25.77 16.70 -10.17
CA CYS A 167 25.83 15.77 -9.06
C CYS A 167 27.27 15.52 -8.59
N SER A 168 27.46 15.42 -7.28
CA SER A 168 28.59 14.70 -6.70
C SER A 168 28.50 13.20 -6.99
N GLU A 169 29.58 12.45 -6.73
CA GLU A 169 29.60 11.00 -6.92
C GLU A 169 28.54 10.27 -6.07
N GLU A 170 28.38 10.67 -4.81
CA GLU A 170 27.40 10.09 -3.89
C GLU A 170 25.95 10.34 -4.37
N GLU A 171 25.66 11.55 -4.84
CA GLU A 171 24.35 11.92 -5.38
C GLU A 171 24.04 11.18 -6.68
N LEU A 172 25.05 11.02 -7.56
CA LEU A 172 24.88 10.27 -8.81
C LEU A 172 24.57 8.79 -8.54
N LEU A 173 25.25 8.18 -7.57
CA LEU A 173 24.95 6.80 -7.15
C LEU A 173 23.53 6.69 -6.57
N HIS A 174 23.09 7.68 -5.81
CA HIS A 174 21.72 7.72 -5.30
C HIS A 174 20.69 7.83 -6.44
N LEU A 175 20.89 8.72 -7.42
CA LEU A 175 20.01 8.81 -8.59
C LEU A 175 19.94 7.50 -9.38
N LYS A 176 21.08 6.82 -9.56
CA LYS A 176 21.11 5.48 -10.16
C LYS A 176 20.27 4.49 -9.36
N SER A 177 20.32 4.53 -8.03
CA SER A 177 19.46 3.67 -7.19
C SER A 177 17.97 4.00 -7.25
N LEU A 178 17.60 5.21 -7.67
CA LEU A 178 16.20 5.61 -7.85
C LEU A 178 15.66 5.27 -9.24
N SER A 179 16.55 5.05 -10.21
CA SER A 179 16.20 4.78 -11.59
C SER A 179 15.31 3.54 -11.69
N VAL A 180 14.21 3.67 -12.42
CA VAL A 180 13.26 2.59 -12.66
C VAL A 180 12.99 2.49 -14.16
N THR A 181 12.89 1.28 -14.69
CA THR A 181 12.33 1.06 -16.03
C THR A 181 10.81 1.18 -16.00
N LEU A 182 10.17 1.31 -17.16
CA LEU A 182 8.71 1.32 -17.26
C LEU A 182 8.10 0.03 -16.66
N GLU A 183 8.68 -1.13 -16.98
CA GLU A 183 8.24 -2.42 -16.41
C GLU A 183 8.40 -2.47 -14.88
N MET A 184 9.48 -1.90 -14.34
CA MET A 184 9.66 -1.81 -12.88
C MET A 184 8.63 -0.87 -12.26
N ALA A 185 8.32 0.26 -12.90
CA ALA A 185 7.31 1.19 -12.42
C ALA A 185 5.92 0.52 -12.36
N HIS A 186 5.56 -0.26 -13.38
CA HIS A 186 4.31 -1.04 -13.40
C HIS A 186 4.23 -2.04 -12.25
N LYS A 187 5.32 -2.79 -12.00
CA LYS A 187 5.40 -3.75 -10.89
C LYS A 187 5.35 -3.07 -9.52
N ILE A 188 5.97 -1.90 -9.39
CA ILE A 188 5.93 -1.11 -8.15
C ILE A 188 4.51 -0.66 -7.85
N GLU A 189 3.78 -0.14 -8.85
CA GLU A 189 2.38 0.26 -8.67
C GLU A 189 1.56 -0.94 -8.19
N GLU A 190 1.63 -2.07 -8.89
CA GLU A 190 0.85 -3.27 -8.56
C GLU A 190 1.17 -3.81 -7.16
N ALA A 191 2.45 -3.90 -6.79
CA ALA A 191 2.89 -4.39 -5.49
C ALA A 191 2.52 -3.45 -4.32
N THR A 192 2.19 -2.19 -4.61
CA THR A 192 1.94 -1.16 -3.59
C THR A 192 0.50 -0.65 -3.55
N ARG A 193 -0.45 -1.34 -4.18
CA ARG A 193 -1.91 -1.00 -4.16
C ARG A 193 -2.54 -0.96 -2.76
N GLU A 194 -1.93 -1.64 -1.79
CA GLU A 194 -2.33 -1.55 -0.37
C GLU A 194 -1.86 -0.26 0.33
N GLN A 195 -1.11 0.58 -0.37
CA GLN A 195 -0.63 1.90 0.04
C GLN A 195 -0.11 1.94 1.48
N SER A 196 -0.81 2.63 2.39
CA SER A 196 -0.35 2.86 3.77
C SER A 196 -0.17 1.58 4.58
N SER A 197 -0.82 0.49 4.19
CA SER A 197 -0.67 -0.84 4.78
C SER A 197 0.55 -1.60 4.24
N SER A 198 1.16 -1.14 3.14
CA SER A 198 2.37 -1.72 2.55
C SER A 198 3.63 -1.05 3.09
N SER A 199 4.52 -1.84 3.71
CA SER A 199 5.83 -1.35 4.16
C SER A 199 6.74 -0.94 2.98
N GLU A 200 6.62 -1.62 1.85
CA GLU A 200 7.34 -1.32 0.61
C GLU A 200 6.93 0.05 0.05
N TRP A 201 5.63 0.37 0.09
CA TRP A 201 5.14 1.69 -0.30
C TRP A 201 5.80 2.82 0.50
N HIS A 202 5.94 2.67 1.83
CA HIS A 202 6.63 3.66 2.67
C HIS A 202 8.11 3.78 2.30
N GLN A 203 8.79 2.66 2.06
CA GLN A 203 10.22 2.64 1.70
C GLN A 203 10.48 3.32 0.35
N LEU A 204 9.64 3.05 -0.66
CA LEU A 204 9.77 3.62 -2.00
C LEU A 204 9.38 5.10 -2.04
N ARG A 205 8.45 5.55 -1.19
CA ARG A 205 8.10 6.97 -1.06
C ARG A 205 9.20 7.79 -0.36
N ARG A 206 9.91 7.21 0.60
CA ARG A 206 10.87 7.92 1.46
C ARG A 206 11.96 8.69 0.70
N PRO A 207 12.59 8.19 -0.38
CA PRO A 207 13.59 8.94 -1.12
C PRO A 207 13.00 9.85 -2.21
N ARG A 208 11.67 10.01 -2.29
CA ARG A 208 10.98 10.72 -3.38
C ARG A 208 10.13 11.87 -2.86
N VAL A 209 9.99 12.92 -3.67
CA VAL A 209 9.01 13.99 -3.40
C VAL A 209 7.67 13.52 -3.96
N THR A 210 6.63 13.53 -3.11
CA THR A 210 5.33 12.95 -3.47
C THR A 210 4.27 14.02 -3.74
N ALA A 211 3.29 13.70 -4.60
CA ALA A 211 2.29 14.64 -5.10
C ALA A 211 1.57 15.45 -4.00
N SER A 212 1.26 14.82 -2.86
CA SER A 212 0.63 15.48 -1.71
C SER A 212 1.45 16.63 -1.10
N ARG A 213 2.72 16.78 -1.48
CA ARG A 213 3.64 17.84 -1.02
C ARG A 213 3.98 18.88 -2.09
N PHE A 214 3.52 18.71 -3.33
CA PHE A 214 3.90 19.59 -4.43
C PHE A 214 3.49 21.03 -4.23
N ARG A 215 2.35 21.29 -3.59
CA ARG A 215 1.99 22.67 -3.26
C ARG A 215 3.02 23.35 -2.38
N GLU A 216 3.41 22.69 -1.29
CA GLU A 216 4.38 23.22 -0.32
C GLU A 216 5.75 23.41 -1.00
N VAL A 217 6.18 22.41 -1.76
CA VAL A 217 7.46 22.42 -2.49
C VAL A 217 7.51 23.55 -3.52
N CYS A 218 6.44 23.78 -4.28
CA CYS A 218 6.44 24.81 -5.32
C CYS A 218 6.33 26.24 -4.77
N HIS A 219 5.93 26.41 -3.51
CA HIS A 219 5.68 27.72 -2.90
C HIS A 219 6.58 28.04 -1.71
N VAL A 220 7.44 27.12 -1.29
CA VAL A 220 8.40 27.37 -0.21
C VAL A 220 9.37 28.46 -0.65
N ARG A 221 9.64 29.42 0.25
CA ARG A 221 10.52 30.56 -0.03
C ARG A 221 11.65 30.58 1.00
N GLY A 222 12.87 30.75 0.50
CA GLY A 222 14.07 30.79 1.33
C GLY A 222 14.63 29.40 1.65
N GLN A 223 15.96 29.33 1.71
CA GLN A 223 16.72 28.10 1.88
C GLN A 223 16.35 27.37 3.18
N SER A 224 16.35 28.07 4.32
CA SER A 224 16.08 27.46 5.63
C SER A 224 14.68 26.85 5.72
N SER A 225 13.68 27.49 5.11
CA SER A 225 12.31 26.98 5.07
C SER A 225 12.19 25.74 4.18
N ALA A 226 12.91 25.72 3.06
CA ALA A 226 12.97 24.56 2.17
C ALA A 226 13.65 23.35 2.86
N GLU A 227 14.74 23.59 3.59
CA GLU A 227 15.43 22.55 4.36
C GLU A 227 14.55 21.99 5.48
N SER A 228 13.86 22.85 6.23
CA SER A 228 12.90 22.43 7.26
C SER A 228 11.74 21.62 6.67
N LEU A 229 11.25 22.02 5.49
CA LEU A 229 10.25 21.25 4.74
C LEU A 229 10.78 19.86 4.36
N ALA A 230 12.00 19.77 3.84
CA ALA A 230 12.63 18.49 3.49
C ALA A 230 12.75 17.57 4.72
N GLU A 231 13.24 18.09 5.84
CA GLU A 231 13.34 17.34 7.10
C GLU A 231 11.98 16.85 7.59
N ARG A 232 10.93 17.68 7.48
CA ARG A 232 9.56 17.29 7.82
C ARG A 232 9.03 16.16 6.94
N ILE A 233 9.29 16.23 5.63
CA ILE A 233 8.89 15.18 4.68
C ILE A 233 9.65 13.88 5.02
N LEU A 234 10.96 13.95 5.29
CA LEU A 234 11.82 12.81 5.60
C LEU A 234 11.49 12.15 6.95
N LYS A 235 11.09 12.93 7.96
CA LYS A 235 10.63 12.41 9.24
C LYS A 235 9.31 11.64 9.14
N GLY A 236 8.53 11.91 8.10
CA GLY A 236 7.20 11.35 7.91
C GLY A 236 6.15 12.09 8.75
N THR A 237 4.89 11.93 8.36
CA THR A 237 3.74 12.53 9.04
C THR A 237 3.10 11.49 9.97
N ARG A 238 2.91 11.84 11.24
CA ARG A 238 2.16 10.98 12.17
C ARG A 238 0.70 10.93 11.73
N GLN A 239 0.13 9.73 11.64
CA GLN A 239 -1.30 9.58 11.34
C GLN A 239 -2.15 10.27 12.41
N THR A 240 -3.00 11.20 11.97
CA THR A 240 -4.01 11.85 12.83
C THR A 240 -5.25 10.96 12.96
N ALA A 241 -6.17 11.33 13.87
CA ALA A 241 -7.46 10.65 13.98
C ALA A 241 -8.29 10.79 12.69
N ASP A 242 -8.30 11.98 12.09
CA ASP A 242 -9.01 12.23 10.82
C ASP A 242 -8.43 11.43 9.66
N MET A 243 -7.10 11.26 9.59
CA MET A 243 -6.48 10.42 8.57
C MET A 243 -6.89 8.96 8.71
N ARG A 244 -6.91 8.42 9.94
CA ARG A 244 -7.36 7.05 10.19
C ARG A 244 -8.83 6.85 9.83
N ARG A 245 -9.69 7.79 10.24
CA ARG A 245 -11.11 7.78 9.86
C ARG A 245 -11.28 7.78 8.34
N GLY A 246 -10.54 8.65 7.63
CA GLY A 246 -10.56 8.69 6.16
C GLY A 246 -10.23 7.34 5.53
N THR A 247 -9.12 6.72 5.96
CA THR A 247 -8.69 5.40 5.45
C THR A 247 -9.69 4.29 5.76
N GLU A 248 -10.36 4.33 6.90
CA GLU A 248 -11.38 3.34 7.27
C GLU A 248 -12.67 3.50 6.46
N MET A 249 -13.03 4.73 6.07
CA MET A 249 -14.25 5.01 5.30
C MET A 249 -14.07 4.87 3.78
N GLU A 250 -12.85 4.97 3.27
CA GLU A 250 -12.53 4.92 1.84
C GLU A 250 -13.20 3.77 1.08
N PRO A 251 -13.17 2.49 1.56
CA PRO A 251 -13.81 1.39 0.83
C PRO A 251 -15.32 1.56 0.67
N ALA A 252 -16.01 2.08 1.70
CA ALA A 252 -17.44 2.33 1.65
C ALA A 252 -17.77 3.50 0.72
N ILE A 253 -16.94 4.55 0.75
CA ILE A 253 -17.08 5.72 -0.13
C ILE A 253 -16.84 5.32 -1.58
N ALA A 254 -15.81 4.53 -1.88
CA ALA A 254 -15.53 4.05 -3.23
C ALA A 254 -16.70 3.24 -3.80
N ALA A 255 -17.33 2.38 -2.99
CA ALA A 255 -18.52 1.61 -3.38
C ALA A 255 -19.70 2.53 -3.74
N GLU A 256 -20.01 3.49 -2.87
CA GLU A 256 -21.14 4.39 -3.09
C GLU A 256 -20.88 5.37 -4.24
N TYR A 257 -19.67 5.93 -4.33
CA TYR A 257 -19.21 6.73 -5.46
C TYR A 257 -19.36 5.98 -6.78
N SER A 258 -18.88 4.75 -6.86
CA SER A 258 -18.93 3.94 -8.08
C SER A 258 -20.38 3.72 -8.53
N ARG A 259 -21.27 3.45 -7.57
CA ARG A 259 -22.71 3.28 -7.80
C ARG A 259 -23.38 4.56 -8.28
N LEU A 260 -23.09 5.71 -7.66
CA LEU A 260 -23.68 7.01 -7.99
C LEU A 260 -23.23 7.52 -9.35
N MET A 261 -21.94 7.40 -9.64
CA MET A 261 -21.35 7.86 -10.90
C MET A 261 -21.46 6.83 -12.02
N ASN A 262 -21.93 5.61 -11.72
CA ASN A 262 -22.02 4.49 -12.65
C ASN A 262 -20.67 4.21 -13.35
N VAL A 263 -19.61 4.03 -12.55
CA VAL A 263 -18.23 3.81 -12.99
C VAL A 263 -17.63 2.55 -12.38
N ASN A 264 -16.56 2.01 -12.96
CA ASN A 264 -15.75 1.00 -12.26
C ASN A 264 -14.66 1.68 -11.45
N TYR A 265 -14.23 1.02 -10.38
CA TYR A 265 -13.14 1.46 -9.52
C TYR A 265 -12.13 0.34 -9.30
N SER A 266 -10.85 0.68 -9.38
CA SER A 266 -9.71 -0.20 -9.11
C SER A 266 -8.74 0.51 -8.15
N PRO A 267 -8.17 -0.18 -7.15
CA PRO A 267 -7.11 0.37 -6.31
C PRO A 267 -5.89 0.80 -7.13
N CYS A 268 -5.20 1.85 -6.69
CA CYS A 268 -3.95 2.32 -7.29
C CYS A 268 -2.82 2.32 -6.26
N GLY A 269 -1.63 1.88 -6.66
CA GLY A 269 -0.42 1.94 -5.86
C GLY A 269 0.40 3.21 -6.07
N LEU A 270 1.69 3.11 -5.76
CA LEU A 270 2.67 4.17 -5.99
C LEU A 270 3.05 4.23 -7.48
N VAL A 271 2.71 5.33 -8.12
CA VAL A 271 3.11 5.63 -9.50
C VAL A 271 4.43 6.40 -9.50
N ILE A 272 5.41 5.91 -10.25
CA ILE A 272 6.72 6.54 -10.45
C ILE A 272 6.99 6.61 -11.94
N HIS A 273 7.34 7.79 -12.46
CA HIS A 273 7.67 7.93 -13.87
C HIS A 273 9.16 7.68 -14.14
N PRO A 274 9.55 6.85 -15.13
CA PRO A 274 10.96 6.56 -15.45
C PRO A 274 11.84 7.79 -15.72
N ILE A 275 11.30 8.83 -16.36
CA ILE A 275 12.01 10.09 -16.64
C ILE A 275 12.28 10.93 -15.38
N ALA A 276 11.35 10.89 -14.41
CA ALA A 276 11.44 11.67 -13.18
C ALA A 276 11.31 10.76 -11.94
N PRO A 277 12.23 9.79 -11.75
CA PRO A 277 12.08 8.73 -10.76
C PRO A 277 12.19 9.24 -9.31
N TRP A 278 12.63 10.48 -9.11
CA TRP A 278 12.64 11.16 -7.80
C TRP A 278 11.28 11.74 -7.40
N LEU A 279 10.30 11.78 -8.31
CA LEU A 279 8.93 12.16 -8.05
C LEU A 279 8.02 10.92 -8.00
N ALA A 280 6.97 10.98 -7.20
CA ALA A 280 5.97 9.91 -7.14
C ALA A 280 4.57 10.41 -6.78
N ALA A 281 3.55 9.62 -7.12
CA ALA A 281 2.17 9.88 -6.76
C ALA A 281 1.49 8.61 -6.25
N SER A 282 0.50 8.76 -5.37
CA SER A 282 -0.40 7.67 -4.97
C SER A 282 -1.81 8.21 -5.05
N PRO A 283 -2.48 8.05 -6.20
CA PRO A 283 -3.92 8.27 -6.33
C PRO A 283 -4.70 7.27 -5.46
N ASP A 284 -5.90 7.63 -5.01
CA ASP A 284 -6.72 6.72 -4.19
C ASP A 284 -7.26 5.54 -5.03
N GLY A 285 -7.55 5.77 -6.32
CA GLY A 285 -7.86 4.70 -7.26
C GLY A 285 -7.89 5.13 -8.74
N VAL A 286 -8.04 4.14 -9.61
CA VAL A 286 -8.29 4.28 -11.05
C VAL A 286 -9.77 4.08 -11.31
N VAL A 287 -10.35 4.95 -12.12
CA VAL A 287 -11.76 4.95 -12.50
C VAL A 287 -11.89 4.66 -13.98
N PHE A 288 -12.84 3.80 -14.34
CA PHE A 288 -13.33 3.67 -15.72
C PHE A 288 -14.72 4.30 -15.82
N ASP A 289 -14.83 5.37 -16.60
CA ASP A 289 -16.09 6.02 -16.94
C ASP A 289 -16.41 5.76 -18.42
N PRO A 290 -17.51 5.02 -18.73
CA PRO A 290 -17.86 4.71 -20.11
C PRO A 290 -18.26 5.95 -20.93
N ASN A 291 -18.61 7.07 -20.27
CA ASN A 291 -19.08 8.29 -20.91
C ASN A 291 -17.99 9.34 -21.13
N GLU A 292 -16.74 9.06 -20.73
CA GLU A 292 -15.62 10.00 -20.83
C GLU A 292 -14.61 9.56 -21.89
N TYR A 293 -13.87 10.52 -22.45
CA TYR A 293 -12.74 10.22 -23.32
C TYR A 293 -11.50 11.08 -22.98
N PRO A 294 -10.38 10.47 -22.56
CA PRO A 294 -10.17 9.03 -22.34
C PRO A 294 -11.04 8.42 -21.24
N GLN A 295 -11.39 7.14 -21.36
CA GLN A 295 -12.31 6.47 -20.41
C GLN A 295 -11.71 6.20 -19.03
N PHE A 296 -10.37 6.18 -18.92
CA PHE A 296 -9.69 5.98 -17.64
C PHE A 296 -9.18 7.29 -17.08
N GLY A 297 -9.36 7.45 -15.78
CA GLY A 297 -8.80 8.53 -14.99
C GLY A 297 -8.59 8.10 -13.54
N PHE A 298 -8.34 9.07 -12.67
CA PHE A 298 -8.19 8.81 -11.24
C PHE A 298 -9.40 9.24 -10.42
N VAL A 299 -9.40 8.83 -9.16
CA VAL A 299 -10.21 9.43 -8.11
C VAL A 299 -9.33 9.79 -6.92
N GLU A 300 -9.66 10.90 -6.26
CA GLU A 300 -9.04 11.36 -5.03
C GLU A 300 -10.15 11.68 -4.01
N PHE A 301 -10.26 10.88 -2.95
CA PHE A 301 -11.24 11.03 -1.89
C PHE A 301 -10.75 11.96 -0.79
N LYS A 302 -11.66 12.79 -0.28
CA LYS A 302 -11.49 13.60 0.92
C LYS A 302 -12.68 13.42 1.83
N CYS A 303 -12.39 13.04 3.07
CA CYS A 303 -13.39 12.71 4.08
C CYS A 303 -13.35 13.68 5.28
N PRO A 304 -13.64 14.97 5.07
CA PRO A 304 -13.60 15.98 6.13
C PRO A 304 -14.62 15.67 7.24
N ASN A 305 -14.31 16.08 8.48
CA ASN A 305 -15.27 16.00 9.58
C ASN A 305 -16.16 17.25 9.61
N VAL A 306 -16.95 17.46 8.57
CA VAL A 306 -17.87 18.60 8.43
C VAL A 306 -19.24 18.11 8.04
N GLN A 307 -20.26 18.92 8.32
CA GLN A 307 -21.64 18.57 8.00
C GLN A 307 -21.85 18.57 6.47
N ASN A 308 -21.47 19.66 5.80
CA ASN A 308 -21.62 19.84 4.35
C ASN A 308 -20.27 20.13 3.66
N PHE A 309 -20.11 19.73 2.39
CA PHE A 309 -18.87 19.94 1.64
C PHE A 309 -18.55 21.43 1.46
N ILE A 310 -19.55 22.30 1.46
CA ILE A 310 -19.38 23.76 1.30
C ILE A 310 -18.64 24.40 2.48
N ASP A 311 -18.67 23.75 3.65
CA ASP A 311 -17.94 24.19 4.85
C ASP A 311 -16.43 23.94 4.73
N CYS A 312 -16.00 23.20 3.70
CA CYS A 312 -14.59 22.95 3.45
C CYS A 312 -13.88 24.20 2.95
N LYS A 313 -12.84 24.64 3.68
CA LYS A 313 -12.01 25.80 3.31
C LYS A 313 -11.36 25.70 1.93
N TYR A 314 -11.25 24.50 1.37
CA TYR A 314 -10.68 24.23 0.06
C TYR A 314 -11.71 24.24 -1.09
N VAL A 315 -13.01 24.32 -0.79
CA VAL A 315 -14.08 24.49 -1.77
C VAL A 315 -14.45 25.98 -1.87
N HIS A 316 -14.83 26.44 -3.06
CA HIS A 316 -15.41 27.76 -3.30
C HIS A 316 -16.45 27.68 -4.42
N MET A 317 -17.30 28.69 -4.50
CA MET A 317 -18.26 28.83 -5.60
C MET A 317 -17.60 29.58 -6.76
N GLU A 318 -17.51 28.95 -7.92
CA GLU A 318 -17.09 29.57 -9.17
C GLU A 318 -18.25 29.51 -10.16
N CYS A 319 -18.75 30.66 -10.60
CA CYS A 319 -19.93 30.76 -11.48
C CYS A 319 -21.15 29.96 -10.96
N GLY A 320 -21.38 29.96 -9.64
CA GLY A 320 -22.49 29.22 -9.03
C GLY A 320 -22.26 27.70 -8.90
N THR A 321 -21.10 27.19 -9.28
CA THR A 321 -20.74 25.77 -9.12
C THR A 321 -19.66 25.60 -8.05
N PRO A 322 -19.82 24.67 -7.09
CA PRO A 322 -18.78 24.38 -6.10
C PRO A 322 -17.57 23.72 -6.75
N LYS A 323 -16.38 24.25 -6.49
CA LYS A 323 -15.11 23.75 -7.03
C LYS A 323 -13.99 23.85 -6.02
N LEU A 324 -13.03 22.94 -6.15
CA LEU A 324 -11.74 22.98 -5.48
C LEU A 324 -10.98 24.25 -5.88
N LYS A 325 -10.49 24.99 -4.88
CA LYS A 325 -9.64 26.16 -5.10
C LYS A 325 -8.33 25.72 -5.76
N LYS A 326 -7.99 26.28 -6.92
CA LYS A 326 -6.70 26.04 -7.61
C LYS A 326 -5.48 26.40 -6.77
N SER A 327 -5.64 27.29 -5.78
CA SER A 327 -4.61 27.65 -4.82
C SER A 327 -4.43 26.66 -3.66
N HIS A 328 -5.31 25.66 -3.52
CA HIS A 328 -5.26 24.70 -2.43
C HIS A 328 -4.28 23.55 -2.71
N ALA A 329 -3.76 22.93 -1.65
CA ALA A 329 -2.80 21.83 -1.76
C ALA A 329 -3.35 20.62 -2.53
N TYR A 330 -4.63 20.31 -2.38
CA TYR A 330 -5.27 19.19 -3.08
C TYR A 330 -5.30 19.36 -4.60
N TYR A 331 -5.42 20.59 -5.12
CA TYR A 331 -5.38 20.81 -6.57
C TYR A 331 -4.01 20.44 -7.12
N TRP A 332 -2.94 20.85 -6.43
CA TRP A 332 -1.55 20.55 -6.81
C TRP A 332 -1.21 19.06 -6.63
N GLN A 333 -1.86 18.39 -5.67
CA GLN A 333 -1.75 16.94 -5.54
C GLN A 333 -2.38 16.23 -6.73
N VAL A 334 -3.60 16.59 -7.13
CA VAL A 334 -4.28 16.03 -8.30
C VAL A 334 -3.47 16.29 -9.56
N GLN A 335 -3.03 17.53 -9.80
CA GLN A 335 -2.16 17.85 -10.94
C GLN A 335 -0.85 17.08 -10.90
N GLY A 336 -0.27 16.85 -9.73
CA GLY A 336 0.90 15.98 -9.57
C GLY A 336 0.67 14.53 -9.95
N GLN A 337 -0.50 13.97 -9.61
CA GLN A 337 -0.89 12.62 -10.01
C GLN A 337 -1.05 12.51 -11.53
N LEU A 338 -1.73 13.47 -12.16
CA LEU A 338 -1.92 13.52 -13.63
C LEU A 338 -0.58 13.66 -14.35
N LEU A 339 0.28 14.60 -13.91
CA LEU A 339 1.62 14.80 -14.44
C LEU A 339 2.49 13.54 -14.42
N ILE A 340 2.48 12.79 -13.31
CA ILE A 340 3.36 11.63 -13.12
C ILE A 340 2.87 10.39 -13.86
N SER A 341 1.55 10.24 -13.97
CA SER A 341 0.93 9.04 -14.55
C SER A 341 0.68 9.13 -16.06
N GLY A 342 0.47 10.33 -16.60
CA GLY A 342 -0.04 10.54 -17.95
C GLY A 342 -1.57 10.48 -18.06
N MET A 343 -2.29 10.24 -16.96
CA MET A 343 -3.76 10.33 -16.94
C MET A 343 -4.23 11.76 -17.24
N GLN A 344 -5.37 11.89 -17.93
CA GLN A 344 -5.86 13.20 -18.38
C GLN A 344 -6.83 13.87 -17.39
N TRP A 345 -7.46 13.08 -16.51
CA TRP A 345 -8.43 13.58 -15.55
C TRP A 345 -8.43 12.78 -14.24
N CYS A 346 -8.92 13.43 -13.19
CA CYS A 346 -9.15 12.86 -11.88
C CYS A 346 -10.45 13.41 -11.30
N ASP A 347 -11.32 12.54 -10.80
CA ASP A 347 -12.48 12.93 -10.03
C ASP A 347 -12.06 13.24 -8.59
N PHE A 348 -12.14 14.51 -8.22
CA PHE A 348 -11.93 14.98 -6.85
C PHE A 348 -13.24 14.86 -6.08
N VAL A 349 -13.27 13.98 -5.08
CA VAL A 349 -14.47 13.64 -4.33
C VAL A 349 -14.35 14.14 -2.90
N VAL A 350 -15.30 14.97 -2.47
CA VAL A 350 -15.45 15.38 -1.06
C VAL A 350 -16.67 14.67 -0.51
N TRP A 351 -16.46 13.81 0.48
CA TRP A 351 -17.52 13.07 1.16
C TRP A 351 -17.70 13.63 2.57
N ALA A 352 -18.70 14.48 2.76
CA ALA A 352 -19.06 15.04 4.07
C ALA A 352 -20.08 14.13 4.79
N GLN A 353 -20.62 14.58 5.92
CA GLN A 353 -21.56 13.77 6.69
C GLN A 353 -22.95 13.68 6.03
N GLU A 354 -23.44 14.77 5.43
CA GLU A 354 -24.80 14.86 4.87
C GLU A 354 -24.83 14.96 3.35
N ASP A 355 -23.75 15.40 2.72
CA ASP A 355 -23.66 15.60 1.28
C ASP A 355 -22.29 15.18 0.70
N TYR A 356 -22.18 15.27 -0.63
CA TYR A 356 -20.94 14.99 -1.34
C TYR A 356 -20.76 15.95 -2.53
N LEU A 357 -19.50 16.15 -2.91
CA LEU A 357 -19.10 16.86 -4.12
C LEU A 357 -18.25 15.93 -4.98
N VAL A 358 -18.56 15.81 -6.26
CA VAL A 358 -17.68 15.21 -7.27
C VAL A 358 -17.32 16.31 -8.27
N GLN A 359 -16.02 16.56 -8.42
CA GLN A 359 -15.50 17.47 -9.43
C GLN A 359 -14.46 16.77 -10.29
N ARG A 360 -14.73 16.62 -11.59
CA ARG A 360 -13.72 16.19 -12.56
C ARG A 360 -12.71 17.30 -12.80
N ILE A 361 -11.44 17.00 -12.58
CA ILE A 361 -10.30 17.90 -12.76
C ILE A 361 -9.43 17.35 -13.89
N TYR A 362 -9.23 18.16 -14.92
CA TYR A 362 -8.35 17.86 -16.04
C TYR A 362 -6.93 18.36 -15.80
N MET A 363 -5.98 17.85 -16.58
CA MET A 363 -4.60 18.34 -16.57
C MET A 363 -4.52 19.86 -16.83
N ASP A 364 -3.62 20.51 -16.10
CA ASP A 364 -3.36 21.94 -16.16
C ASP A 364 -1.87 22.14 -16.45
N THR A 365 -1.54 22.41 -17.72
CA THR A 365 -0.17 22.47 -18.23
C THR A 365 0.69 23.49 -17.49
N ASP A 366 0.12 24.63 -17.09
CA ASP A 366 0.86 25.66 -16.36
C ASP A 366 1.27 25.16 -14.97
N VAL A 367 0.37 24.46 -14.29
CA VAL A 367 0.68 23.84 -12.99
C VAL A 367 1.65 22.68 -13.13
N HIS A 368 1.53 21.88 -14.20
CA HIS A 368 2.50 20.83 -14.51
C HIS A 368 3.91 21.39 -14.70
N ASN A 369 4.06 22.44 -15.51
CA ASN A 369 5.35 23.10 -15.73
C ASN A 369 5.93 23.66 -14.43
N ALA A 370 5.10 24.31 -13.60
CA ALA A 370 5.52 24.80 -12.29
C ALA A 370 5.96 23.67 -11.35
N ILE A 371 5.25 22.54 -11.33
CA ILE A 371 5.63 21.35 -10.55
C ILE A 371 6.97 20.82 -11.05
N ARG A 372 7.15 20.64 -12.37
CA ARG A 372 8.40 20.11 -12.93
C ARG A 372 9.60 20.98 -12.59
N GLU A 373 9.49 22.30 -12.77
CA GLU A 373 10.60 23.22 -12.49
C GLU A 373 10.93 23.25 -10.99
N LYS A 374 9.92 23.49 -10.13
CA LYS A 374 10.15 23.73 -8.70
C LYS A 374 10.39 22.45 -7.91
N ALA A 375 9.73 21.34 -8.24
CA ALA A 375 9.95 20.08 -7.56
C ALA A 375 11.30 19.47 -7.90
N ASP A 376 11.79 19.61 -9.14
CA ASP A 376 13.14 19.16 -9.51
C ASP A 376 14.19 19.99 -8.78
N TYR A 377 14.08 21.32 -8.83
CA TYR A 377 14.99 22.19 -8.07
C TYR A 377 15.01 21.82 -6.58
N PHE A 378 13.84 21.68 -5.96
CA PHE A 378 13.74 21.29 -4.56
C PHE A 378 14.35 19.91 -4.30
N PHE A 379 14.13 18.94 -5.19
CA PHE A 379 14.69 17.61 -5.03
C PHE A 379 16.22 17.64 -5.07
N PHE A 380 16.79 18.19 -6.14
CA PHE A 380 18.24 18.15 -6.38
C PHE A 380 19.03 19.01 -5.39
N TYR A 381 18.57 20.23 -5.11
CA TYR A 381 19.33 21.17 -4.28
C TYR A 381 19.04 21.06 -2.78
N ILE A 382 17.89 20.50 -2.38
CA ILE A 382 17.45 20.50 -0.97
C ILE A 382 17.19 19.10 -0.46
N TYR A 383 16.30 18.35 -1.11
CA TYR A 383 15.79 17.10 -0.57
C TYR A 383 16.83 15.97 -0.59
N MET A 384 17.49 15.77 -1.71
CA MET A 384 18.49 14.71 -1.90
C MET A 384 19.70 14.89 -0.97
N PRO A 385 20.35 16.07 -0.88
CA PRO A 385 21.43 16.28 0.08
C PRO A 385 21.02 15.96 1.53
N ARG A 386 19.82 16.41 1.94
CA ARG A 386 19.28 16.13 3.29
C ARG A 386 18.99 14.66 3.51
N TYR A 387 18.45 13.96 2.50
CA TYR A 387 18.21 12.52 2.56
C TYR A 387 19.52 11.73 2.74
N LEU A 388 20.58 12.11 2.03
CA LEU A 388 21.89 11.45 2.12
C LEU A 388 22.59 11.73 3.46
N CYS A 389 22.45 12.94 4.01
CA CYS A 389 22.95 13.26 5.35
C CYS A 389 22.33 12.39 6.46
N LEU A 390 21.08 11.93 6.31
CA LEU A 390 20.42 11.05 7.29
C LEU A 390 20.86 9.59 7.21
N LYS A 391 21.53 9.17 6.12
CA LYS A 391 22.05 7.81 5.95
C LYS A 391 23.45 7.63 6.52
N LYS A 392 24.18 8.72 6.74
CA LYS A 392 25.47 8.75 7.43
C LYS A 392 25.25 8.71 8.93
#